data_AF-A0A5B8MHU9-F1
#
_entry.id   AF-A0A5B8MHU9-F1
#
_cell.length_a   1.000
_cell.length_b   1.000
_cell.length_c   1.000
_cell.angle_alpha   90.00
_cell.angle_beta   90.00
_cell.angle_gamma   90.00
#
_symmetry.space_group_name_H-M   'P 1'
#
loop_
_entity.id
_entity.type
_entity.pdbx_description
1 polymer ?
#
loop_
_entity_poly.entity_id
_entity_poly.type
_entity_poly.pdbx_seq_one_letter_code
_entity_poly.pdbx_strand_id
1 'polypeptide(L)'
;MPKGVFIDKRLKKRRRASSSRRSETMPKGVFINKHRKKKKYGVRIGRRSSIYSATVAEAVAALEAYRAGKLKKRATARAALAAKRARNLAIYGRNCATERKVALALVARWQATIPGRRTALVLNDGTKADVLLRLSEEDAWLPVQLKTTSGAMKGSPNTWNFHHVTGYSGMRVVCWRCDVGDAWVYNGNALNERGKQNLSVTPRRKNCKNCTLALARGLNLAALVEWLSEQAQAQAQAQAQAHPCLWTTVTEHAARHDFASEAHALEMRGIDAFKASFPKHRYAFPEGQNTHVDLLKDATTRQQFKTARAASNGTAGFMCSLCTTAGRDEAGKQLIDPYPAGAFDELVAVAWVEGKAYFWIIPAAELEANGYLRSESQPGKTYLKLHASEIGVQPNPHARNKADTWTHKYFHSAA
;
A
#
# COMPACT_ATOMS: atom_id res chain seq x y z
N MET A 1 -76.79 30.30 -29.93
CA MET A 1 -76.14 29.23 -30.72
C MET A 1 -74.73 29.00 -30.19
N PRO A 2 -74.40 27.85 -29.56
CA PRO A 2 -73.07 27.59 -29.04
C PRO A 2 -72.18 26.92 -30.11
N LYS A 3 -71.00 27.50 -30.35
CA LYS A 3 -69.97 26.97 -31.24
C LYS A 3 -69.08 25.96 -30.50
N GLY A 4 -69.18 24.71 -30.91
CA GLY A 4 -68.06 23.77 -31.16
C GLY A 4 -67.05 23.49 -30.04
N VAL A 5 -67.27 22.40 -29.32
CA VAL A 5 -66.25 21.68 -28.53
C VAL A 5 -65.34 20.90 -29.48
N PHE A 6 -64.05 21.27 -29.56
CA PHE A 6 -63.03 20.48 -30.25
C PHE A 6 -62.45 19.43 -29.28
N ILE A 7 -62.76 18.16 -29.55
CA ILE A 7 -62.18 16.99 -28.86
C ILE A 7 -60.87 16.64 -29.57
N ASP A 8 -59.73 16.89 -28.92
CA ASP A 8 -58.42 16.45 -29.40
C ASP A 8 -58.26 14.93 -29.21
N LYS A 9 -58.49 14.18 -30.30
CA LYS A 9 -58.31 12.73 -30.39
C LYS A 9 -56.85 12.36 -30.73
N ARG A 10 -55.85 12.73 -29.95
CA ARG A 10 -54.48 12.17 -30.10
C ARG A 10 -53.71 11.97 -28.79
N LEU A 11 -54.15 11.00 -27.98
CA LEU A 11 -53.28 10.41 -26.95
C LEU A 11 -53.56 8.91 -26.72
N LYS A 12 -53.55 8.11 -27.79
CA LYS A 12 -53.31 6.65 -27.67
C LYS A 12 -51.81 6.39 -27.51
N LYS A 13 -51.29 6.67 -26.32
CA LYS A 13 -49.95 6.26 -25.90
C LYS A 13 -49.98 4.73 -25.71
N ARG A 14 -49.63 3.99 -26.76
CA ARG A 14 -49.39 2.54 -26.71
C ARG A 14 -48.35 2.25 -25.61
N ARG A 15 -48.80 1.86 -24.41
CA ARG A 15 -47.97 1.20 -23.40
C ARG A 15 -47.53 -0.13 -24.02
N ARG A 16 -46.35 -0.14 -24.65
CA ARG A 16 -45.69 -1.40 -24.98
C ARG A 16 -45.35 -2.08 -23.66
N ALA A 17 -46.05 -3.17 -23.38
CA ALA A 17 -45.68 -4.10 -22.33
C ALA A 17 -44.18 -4.42 -22.51
N SER A 18 -43.39 -4.03 -21.50
CA SER A 18 -41.99 -4.36 -21.40
C SER A 18 -41.89 -5.87 -21.19
N SER A 19 -41.80 -6.62 -22.29
CA SER A 19 -41.46 -8.04 -22.28
C SER A 19 -39.99 -8.20 -21.89
N SER A 20 -39.68 -7.97 -20.62
CA SER A 20 -38.42 -8.44 -20.03
C SER A 20 -38.59 -9.91 -19.66
N ARG A 21 -38.79 -10.77 -20.67
CA ARG A 21 -38.44 -12.19 -20.52
C ARG A 21 -36.96 -12.20 -20.19
N ARG A 22 -36.65 -12.62 -18.96
CA ARG A 22 -35.30 -12.83 -18.42
C ARG A 22 -34.47 -13.51 -19.50
N SER A 23 -33.51 -12.80 -20.07
CA SER A 23 -32.52 -13.44 -20.94
C SER A 23 -31.72 -14.39 -20.08
N GLU A 24 -31.45 -15.56 -20.63
CA GLU A 24 -30.35 -16.47 -20.28
C GLU A 24 -29.18 -15.75 -19.61
N THR A 25 -28.56 -16.40 -18.62
CA THR A 25 -27.35 -15.97 -17.93
C THR A 25 -26.25 -15.68 -18.94
N MET A 26 -26.23 -14.44 -19.45
CA MET A 26 -25.25 -13.97 -20.42
C MET A 26 -23.87 -14.03 -19.77
N PRO A 27 -22.86 -14.59 -20.46
CA PRO A 27 -21.49 -14.61 -19.94
C PRO A 27 -21.01 -13.20 -19.58
N LYS A 28 -20.26 -13.09 -18.47
CA LYS A 28 -19.80 -11.81 -17.94
C LYS A 28 -19.00 -11.03 -18.99
N GLY A 29 -19.47 -9.82 -19.31
CA GLY A 29 -18.85 -8.94 -20.31
C GLY A 29 -19.48 -8.98 -21.70
N VAL A 30 -20.45 -9.87 -21.92
CA VAL A 30 -21.27 -9.91 -23.14
C VAL A 30 -22.63 -9.25 -22.86
N PHE A 31 -23.12 -8.45 -23.81
CA PHE A 31 -24.43 -7.78 -23.71
C PHE A 31 -25.26 -8.00 -24.98
N ILE A 32 -26.57 -7.81 -24.88
CA ILE A 32 -27.49 -7.90 -26.02
C ILE A 32 -27.90 -6.49 -26.47
N ASN A 33 -27.62 -6.14 -27.72
CA ASN A 33 -28.13 -4.96 -28.39
C ASN A 33 -29.34 -5.33 -29.26
N LYS A 34 -30.54 -5.10 -28.72
CA LYS A 34 -31.83 -5.42 -29.36
C LYS A 34 -32.08 -4.67 -30.68
N HIS A 35 -31.38 -3.56 -30.93
CA HIS A 35 -31.52 -2.82 -32.19
C HIS A 35 -30.81 -3.49 -33.37
N ARG A 36 -29.88 -4.42 -33.11
CA ARG A 36 -29.16 -5.15 -34.15
C ARG A 36 -29.82 -6.50 -34.39
N LYS A 37 -30.58 -6.62 -35.48
CA LYS A 37 -31.32 -7.85 -35.82
C LYS A 37 -30.39 -9.05 -36.10
N LYS A 38 -29.29 -8.84 -36.82
CA LYS A 38 -28.36 -9.91 -37.26
C LYS A 38 -27.19 -10.18 -36.31
N LYS A 39 -26.67 -9.15 -35.63
CA LYS A 39 -25.51 -9.23 -34.72
C LYS A 39 -25.89 -8.64 -33.36
N LYS A 40 -26.77 -9.35 -32.65
CA LYS A 40 -27.40 -8.86 -31.41
C LYS A 40 -26.49 -8.95 -30.20
N TYR A 41 -25.48 -9.83 -30.20
CA TYR A 41 -24.58 -9.98 -29.05
C TYR A 41 -23.37 -9.07 -29.22
N GLY A 42 -23.00 -8.33 -28.18
CA GLY A 42 -21.91 -7.36 -28.22
C GLY A 42 -20.95 -7.54 -27.06
N VAL A 43 -19.68 -7.21 -27.28
CA VAL A 43 -18.65 -7.13 -26.25
C VAL A 43 -17.94 -5.79 -26.34
N ARG A 44 -17.63 -5.20 -25.18
CA ARG A 44 -16.97 -3.89 -25.12
C ARG A 44 -15.46 -4.09 -25.05
N ILE A 45 -14.77 -3.77 -26.14
CA ILE A 45 -13.32 -3.97 -26.30
C ILE A 45 -12.56 -2.65 -26.24
N GLY A 46 -12.78 -1.89 -25.17
CA GLY A 46 -12.17 -0.57 -24.95
C GLY A 46 -13.18 0.53 -24.59
N ARG A 47 -12.72 1.78 -24.54
CA ARG A 47 -13.55 2.91 -24.09
C ARG A 47 -14.66 3.27 -25.09
N ARG A 48 -14.41 3.09 -26.40
CA ARG A 48 -15.30 3.52 -27.49
C ARG A 48 -15.64 2.45 -28.53
N SER A 49 -15.15 1.23 -28.36
CA SER A 49 -15.31 0.15 -29.34
C SER A 49 -16.13 -1.01 -28.78
N SER A 50 -17.06 -1.50 -29.59
CA SER A 50 -17.80 -2.72 -29.34
C SER A 50 -17.77 -3.60 -30.58
N ILE A 51 -17.42 -4.88 -30.40
CA ILE A 51 -17.58 -5.90 -31.44
C ILE A 51 -18.96 -6.52 -31.25
N TYR A 52 -19.67 -6.73 -32.34
CA TYR A 52 -20.97 -7.37 -32.34
C TYR A 52 -20.91 -8.66 -33.16
N SER A 53 -21.53 -9.70 -32.64
CA SER A 53 -21.52 -11.06 -33.16
C SER A 53 -22.95 -11.62 -33.28
N ALA A 54 -23.12 -12.65 -34.11
CA ALA A 54 -24.42 -13.27 -34.34
C ALA A 54 -24.81 -14.20 -33.18
N THR A 55 -23.82 -14.84 -32.55
CA THR A 55 -24.01 -15.78 -31.44
C THR A 55 -23.31 -15.31 -30.15
N VAL A 56 -23.71 -15.89 -29.02
CA VAL A 56 -23.04 -15.66 -27.72
C VAL A 56 -21.61 -16.20 -27.76
N ALA A 57 -21.41 -17.39 -28.33
CA ALA A 57 -20.10 -18.03 -28.45
C ALA A 57 -19.09 -17.16 -29.22
N GLU A 58 -19.50 -16.60 -30.37
CA GLU A 58 -18.66 -15.67 -31.13
C GLU A 58 -18.31 -14.40 -30.34
N ALA A 59 -19.26 -13.89 -29.54
CA ALA A 59 -19.02 -12.71 -28.71
C ALA A 59 -18.03 -13.02 -27.59
N VAL A 60 -18.15 -14.19 -26.94
CA VAL A 60 -17.20 -14.69 -25.93
C VAL A 60 -15.80 -14.85 -26.55
N ALA A 61 -15.69 -15.52 -27.70
CA ALA A 61 -14.42 -15.69 -28.41
C ALA A 61 -13.77 -14.34 -28.77
N ALA A 62 -14.56 -13.36 -29.22
CA ALA A 62 -14.05 -12.01 -29.48
C ALA A 62 -13.53 -11.30 -28.21
N LEU A 63 -14.20 -11.49 -27.08
CA LEU A 63 -13.75 -10.95 -25.78
C LEU A 63 -12.46 -11.62 -25.31
N GLU A 64 -12.36 -12.94 -25.45
CA GLU A 64 -11.17 -13.72 -25.12
C GLU A 64 -9.98 -13.33 -25.99
N ALA A 65 -10.17 -13.22 -27.31
CA ALA A 65 -9.14 -12.75 -28.24
C ALA A 65 -8.66 -11.33 -27.88
N TYR A 66 -9.57 -10.43 -27.51
CA TYR A 66 -9.20 -9.10 -27.04
C TYR A 66 -8.38 -9.13 -25.75
N ARG A 67 -8.78 -9.96 -24.77
CA ARG A 67 -8.05 -10.13 -23.51
C ARG A 67 -6.65 -10.71 -23.76
N ALA A 68 -6.55 -11.77 -24.57
CA ALA A 68 -5.29 -12.37 -24.99
C ALA A 68 -4.39 -11.35 -25.69
N GLY A 69 -4.92 -10.54 -26.61
CA GLY A 69 -4.18 -9.47 -27.27
C GLY A 69 -3.68 -8.39 -26.29
N LYS A 70 -4.49 -8.02 -25.29
CA LYS A 70 -4.09 -7.11 -24.20
C LYS A 70 -3.00 -7.70 -23.32
N LEU A 71 -3.11 -8.97 -22.96
CA LEU A 71 -2.10 -9.70 -22.20
C LEU A 71 -0.79 -9.77 -22.98
N LYS A 72 -0.84 -10.16 -24.26
CA LYS A 72 0.33 -10.17 -25.16
C LYS A 72 0.99 -8.79 -25.24
N LYS A 73 0.22 -7.72 -25.48
CA LYS A 73 0.77 -6.35 -25.54
C LYS A 73 1.45 -5.95 -24.22
N ARG A 74 0.87 -6.30 -23.07
CA ARG A 74 1.48 -6.05 -21.76
C ARG A 74 2.73 -6.90 -21.53
N ALA A 75 2.70 -8.18 -21.92
CA ALA A 75 3.84 -9.07 -21.84
C ALA A 75 5.01 -8.54 -22.68
N THR A 76 4.77 -8.12 -23.93
CA THR A 76 5.77 -7.48 -24.79
C THR A 76 6.33 -6.20 -24.16
N ALA A 77 5.47 -5.31 -23.64
CA ALA A 77 5.93 -4.10 -22.96
C ALA A 77 6.76 -4.40 -21.70
N ARG A 78 6.40 -5.43 -20.94
CA ARG A 78 7.18 -5.90 -19.78
C ARG A 78 8.51 -6.51 -20.20
N ALA A 79 8.52 -7.32 -21.26
CA ALA A 79 9.73 -7.93 -21.80
C ALA A 79 10.72 -6.87 -22.28
N ALA A 80 10.24 -5.84 -22.99
CA ALA A 80 11.05 -4.70 -23.41
C ALA A 80 11.68 -3.97 -22.21
N LEU A 81 10.97 -3.87 -21.08
CA LEU A 81 11.47 -3.24 -19.86
C LEU A 81 12.22 -4.20 -18.92
N ALA A 82 12.27 -5.51 -19.21
CA ALA A 82 12.74 -6.51 -18.26
C ALA A 82 14.21 -6.29 -17.90
N ALA A 83 15.08 -6.03 -18.88
CA ALA A 83 16.50 -5.78 -18.66
C ALA A 83 16.74 -4.53 -17.79
N LYS A 84 16.03 -3.43 -18.08
CA LYS A 84 16.10 -2.21 -17.26
C LYS A 84 15.58 -2.47 -15.84
N ARG A 85 14.46 -3.19 -15.69
CA ARG A 85 13.89 -3.55 -14.39
C ARG A 85 14.85 -4.42 -13.58
N ALA A 86 15.45 -5.45 -14.19
CA ALA A 86 16.45 -6.29 -13.54
C ALA A 86 17.65 -5.45 -13.07
N ARG A 87 18.16 -4.55 -13.92
CA ARG A 87 19.23 -3.61 -13.54
C ARG A 87 18.82 -2.69 -12.40
N ASN A 88 17.64 -2.07 -12.48
CA ASN A 88 17.15 -1.18 -11.42
C ASN A 88 16.88 -1.93 -10.11
N LEU A 89 16.39 -3.17 -10.17
CA LEU A 89 16.20 -4.00 -8.99
C LEU A 89 17.55 -4.39 -8.37
N ALA A 90 18.55 -4.69 -9.21
CA ALA A 90 19.91 -4.97 -8.74
C ALA A 90 20.58 -3.75 -8.09
N ILE A 91 20.36 -2.54 -8.62
CA ILE A 91 20.98 -1.31 -8.10
C ILE A 91 20.19 -0.71 -6.93
N TYR A 92 18.87 -0.61 -7.05
CA TYR A 92 18.00 0.17 -6.14
C TYR A 92 16.95 -0.68 -5.41
N GLY A 93 16.61 -1.85 -5.94
CA GLY A 93 15.48 -2.66 -5.46
C GLY A 93 15.71 -3.32 -4.11
N ARG A 94 16.97 -3.40 -3.66
CA ARG A 94 17.33 -4.07 -2.40
C ARG A 94 17.42 -3.14 -1.21
N ASN A 95 17.29 -1.82 -1.39
CA ASN A 95 17.55 -0.86 -0.30
C ASN A 95 16.64 -1.10 0.91
N CYS A 96 15.32 -1.16 0.70
CA CYS A 96 14.37 -1.45 1.78
C CYS A 96 14.62 -2.84 2.40
N ALA A 97 14.74 -3.90 1.60
CA ALA A 97 15.02 -5.24 2.10
C ALA A 97 16.34 -5.32 2.90
N THR A 98 17.34 -4.54 2.51
CA THR A 98 18.64 -4.45 3.19
C THR A 98 18.51 -3.72 4.52
N GLU A 99 17.80 -2.59 4.54
CA GLU A 99 17.45 -1.87 5.77
C GLU A 99 16.68 -2.74 6.74
N ARG A 100 15.66 -3.47 6.27
CA ARG A 100 14.91 -4.44 7.07
C ARG A 100 15.79 -5.56 7.60
N LYS A 101 16.71 -6.10 6.79
CA LYS A 101 17.66 -7.13 7.24
C LYS A 101 18.58 -6.61 8.34
N VAL A 102 19.06 -5.37 8.22
CA VAL A 102 19.87 -4.73 9.27
C VAL A 102 19.04 -4.50 10.53
N ALA A 103 17.79 -4.06 10.40
CA ALA A 103 16.87 -3.89 11.52
C ALA A 103 16.64 -5.20 12.30
N LEU A 104 16.35 -6.29 11.58
CA LEU A 104 16.18 -7.61 12.17
C LEU A 104 17.46 -8.10 12.84
N ALA A 105 18.63 -7.92 12.20
CA ALA A 105 19.91 -8.28 12.80
C ALA A 105 20.22 -7.48 14.07
N LEU A 106 19.91 -6.18 14.07
CA LEU A 106 20.06 -5.32 15.25
C LEU A 106 19.16 -5.79 16.39
N VAL A 107 17.88 -6.03 16.13
CA VAL A 107 16.91 -6.51 17.13
C VAL A 107 17.33 -7.88 17.68
N ALA A 108 17.70 -8.82 16.82
CA ALA A 108 18.15 -10.14 17.24
C ALA A 108 19.42 -10.06 18.11
N ARG A 109 20.39 -9.20 17.73
CA ARG A 109 21.61 -9.01 18.51
C ARG A 109 21.34 -8.33 19.84
N TRP A 110 20.44 -7.34 19.87
CA TRP A 110 19.98 -6.69 21.10
C TRP A 110 19.37 -7.71 22.07
N GLN A 111 18.42 -8.51 21.60
CA GLN A 111 17.74 -9.53 22.41
C GLN A 111 18.71 -10.60 22.93
N ALA A 112 19.74 -10.95 22.15
CA ALA A 112 20.75 -11.91 22.56
C ALA A 112 21.79 -11.35 23.56
N THR A 113 22.03 -10.04 23.55
CA THR A 113 23.13 -9.40 24.29
C THR A 113 22.66 -8.72 25.57
N ILE A 114 21.43 -8.20 25.58
CA ILE A 114 20.89 -7.43 26.71
C ILE A 114 19.89 -8.32 27.48
N PRO A 115 20.33 -9.04 28.52
CA PRO A 115 19.45 -9.91 29.29
C PRO A 115 18.38 -9.09 30.04
N GLY A 116 17.22 -9.72 30.26
CA GLY A 116 16.08 -9.13 30.99
C GLY A 116 14.92 -8.68 30.08
N ARG A 117 13.95 -7.95 30.65
CA ARG A 117 12.73 -7.48 29.94
C ARG A 117 12.99 -6.38 28.90
N ARG A 118 14.26 -6.09 28.55
CA ARG A 118 14.65 -5.11 27.54
C ARG A 118 14.48 -5.69 26.14
N THR A 119 13.24 -5.70 25.69
CA THR A 119 12.89 -6.14 24.34
C THR A 119 13.29 -5.11 23.28
N ALA A 120 13.38 -5.55 22.04
CA ALA A 120 13.47 -4.68 20.87
C ALA A 120 12.50 -5.22 19.82
N LEU A 121 12.01 -4.32 18.96
CA LEU A 121 11.09 -4.69 17.88
C LEU A 121 11.36 -3.87 16.63
N VAL A 122 11.05 -4.46 15.49
CA VAL A 122 11.03 -3.75 14.22
C VAL A 122 9.62 -3.18 14.00
N LEU A 123 9.54 -1.92 13.61
CA LEU A 123 8.26 -1.25 13.38
C LEU A 123 7.63 -1.62 12.02
N ASN A 124 6.35 -1.29 11.87
CA ASN A 124 5.62 -1.43 10.62
C ASN A 124 6.11 -0.43 9.56
N ASP A 125 5.91 -0.79 8.30
CA ASP A 125 6.39 0.01 7.18
C ASP A 125 5.84 1.44 7.17
N GLY A 126 6.69 2.38 6.75
CA GLY A 126 6.33 3.78 6.58
C GLY A 126 6.36 4.62 7.86
N THR A 127 6.53 4.00 9.04
CA THR A 127 6.80 4.71 10.29
C THR A 127 8.13 5.47 10.20
N LYS A 128 8.27 6.53 11.02
CA LYS A 128 9.49 7.36 11.05
C LYS A 128 10.67 6.71 11.76
N ALA A 129 10.47 5.63 12.48
CA ALA A 129 11.55 4.86 13.09
C ALA A 129 11.47 3.43 12.56
N ASP A 130 12.61 2.77 12.39
CA ASP A 130 12.62 1.40 11.90
C ASP A 130 12.64 0.40 13.07
N VAL A 131 13.24 0.78 14.19
CA VAL A 131 13.43 -0.07 15.37
C VAL A 131 13.07 0.70 16.64
N LEU A 132 12.45 0.00 17.59
CA LEU A 132 12.32 0.44 18.98
C LEU A 132 13.19 -0.41 19.89
N LEU A 133 13.88 0.26 20.82
CA LEU A 133 14.68 -0.37 21.87
C LEU A 133 14.06 -0.04 23.24
N ARG A 134 13.68 -1.04 24.01
CA ARG A 134 12.99 -0.83 25.29
C ARG A 134 13.97 -0.41 26.37
N LEU A 135 13.64 0.65 27.10
CA LEU A 135 14.48 1.19 28.16
C LEU A 135 14.24 0.55 29.53
N SER A 136 12.97 0.34 29.85
CA SER A 136 12.50 -0.10 31.17
C SER A 136 11.31 -1.06 31.03
N GLU A 137 10.74 -1.50 32.15
CA GLU A 137 9.50 -2.29 32.12
C GLU A 137 8.27 -1.46 31.72
N GLU A 138 8.34 -0.14 31.83
CA GLU A 138 7.30 0.76 31.34
C GLU A 138 7.27 0.79 29.80
N ASP A 139 6.19 1.32 29.23
CA ASP A 139 6.05 1.52 27.77
C ASP A 139 6.88 2.73 27.32
N ALA A 140 8.19 2.65 27.55
CA ALA A 140 9.18 3.68 27.26
C ALA A 140 10.25 3.13 26.30
N TRP A 141 10.20 3.61 25.07
CA TRP A 141 11.03 3.12 23.98
C TRP A 141 11.92 4.22 23.42
N LEU A 142 13.11 3.83 22.99
CA LEU A 142 13.96 4.65 22.14
C LEU A 142 13.68 4.35 20.66
N PRO A 143 13.22 5.35 19.90
CA PRO A 143 13.09 5.22 18.46
C PRO A 143 14.46 5.36 17.78
N VAL A 144 14.73 4.43 16.86
CA VAL A 144 15.93 4.41 16.03
C VAL A 144 15.53 4.37 14.56
N GLN A 145 15.98 5.36 13.79
CA GLN A 145 15.90 5.33 12.33
C GLN A 145 17.20 4.72 11.78
N LEU A 146 17.06 3.74 10.91
CA LEU A 146 18.15 3.19 10.13
C LEU A 146 18.22 3.87 8.76
N LYS A 147 19.43 4.03 8.24
CA LYS A 147 19.70 4.40 6.87
C LYS A 147 20.79 3.48 6.36
N THR A 148 20.51 2.77 5.28
CA THR A 148 21.49 1.86 4.69
C THR A 148 22.03 2.39 3.36
N THR A 149 23.24 1.97 3.03
CA THR A 149 23.77 2.04 1.65
C THR A 149 24.52 0.76 1.33
N SER A 150 24.37 0.28 0.11
CA SER A 150 25.00 -0.97 -0.35
C SER A 150 26.49 -0.83 -0.60
N GLY A 151 27.02 0.39 -0.75
CA GLY A 151 28.42 0.60 -1.06
C GLY A 151 28.83 2.06 -1.20
N ALA A 152 30.11 2.26 -1.49
CA ALA A 152 30.67 3.56 -1.78
C ALA A 152 30.09 4.18 -3.06
N MET A 153 30.11 5.50 -3.14
CA MET A 153 29.70 6.28 -4.30
C MET A 153 30.62 5.97 -5.50
N LYS A 154 30.01 5.88 -6.69
CA LYS A 154 30.75 5.74 -7.94
C LYS A 154 31.72 6.92 -8.12
N GLY A 155 32.99 6.63 -8.40
CA GLY A 155 34.05 7.65 -8.54
C GLY A 155 34.57 8.21 -7.21
N SER A 156 34.10 7.73 -6.07
CA SER A 156 34.54 8.14 -4.74
C SER A 156 34.56 6.94 -3.79
N PRO A 157 35.55 6.02 -3.95
CA PRO A 157 35.56 4.71 -3.29
C PRO A 157 35.61 4.76 -1.75
N ASN A 158 35.90 5.93 -1.18
CA ASN A 158 35.95 6.14 0.27
C ASN A 158 34.77 6.98 0.80
N THR A 159 33.72 7.19 0.00
CA THR A 159 32.56 8.01 0.41
C THR A 159 31.28 7.23 0.26
N TRP A 160 30.49 7.16 1.33
CA TRP A 160 29.17 6.52 1.36
C TRP A 160 28.11 7.59 1.52
N ASN A 161 27.05 7.53 0.71
CA ASN A 161 25.99 8.53 0.75
C ASN A 161 24.68 7.94 1.25
N PHE A 162 24.10 8.60 2.25
CA PHE A 162 22.80 8.29 2.83
C PHE A 162 21.82 9.37 2.43
N HIS A 163 20.62 8.96 1.99
CA HIS A 163 19.59 9.85 1.50
C HIS A 163 18.48 10.05 2.53
N HIS A 164 17.83 11.21 2.46
CA HIS A 164 16.71 11.60 3.34
C HIS A 164 17.02 11.39 4.82
N VAL A 165 18.13 11.94 5.32
CA VAL A 165 18.54 11.81 6.74
C VAL A 165 17.91 12.86 7.67
N THR A 166 16.99 13.68 7.14
CA THR A 166 16.26 14.71 7.87
C THR A 166 14.84 14.27 8.17
N GLY A 167 14.16 14.93 9.11
CA GLY A 167 12.81 14.59 9.57
C GLY A 167 12.76 13.71 10.81
N TYR A 168 13.92 13.48 11.45
CA TYR A 168 14.08 12.56 12.58
C TYR A 168 14.47 13.27 13.88
N SER A 169 13.98 14.51 14.07
CA SER A 169 14.21 15.26 15.32
C SER A 169 13.81 14.42 16.54
N GLY A 170 14.64 14.43 17.57
CA GLY A 170 14.46 13.62 18.79
C GLY A 170 14.86 12.15 18.66
N MET A 171 15.30 11.67 17.48
CA MET A 171 15.66 10.27 17.24
C MET A 171 17.16 10.07 16.98
N ARG A 172 17.62 8.82 17.19
CA ARG A 172 18.94 8.39 16.73
C ARG A 172 18.85 7.93 15.28
N VAL A 173 19.74 8.46 14.44
CA VAL A 173 19.84 8.05 13.04
C VAL A 173 21.12 7.23 12.86
N VAL A 174 20.96 5.94 12.58
CA VAL A 174 22.05 4.99 12.35
C VAL A 174 22.27 4.83 10.86
N CYS A 175 23.44 5.24 10.39
CA CYS A 175 23.87 5.10 9.01
C CYS A 175 24.77 3.88 8.85
N TRP A 176 24.25 2.80 8.27
CA TRP A 176 24.91 1.50 8.13
C TRP A 176 25.48 1.29 6.72
N ARG A 177 26.78 0.98 6.64
CA ARG A 177 27.47 0.66 5.39
C ARG A 177 27.47 -0.85 5.19
N CYS A 178 26.64 -1.34 4.27
CA CYS A 178 26.39 -2.77 4.13
C CYS A 178 27.60 -3.54 3.61
N ASP A 179 28.43 -2.93 2.75
CA ASP A 179 29.65 -3.51 2.19
C ASP A 179 30.79 -3.62 3.22
N VAL A 180 30.83 -2.71 4.20
CA VAL A 180 31.87 -2.67 5.23
C VAL A 180 31.43 -3.40 6.50
N GLY A 181 30.12 -3.42 6.80
CA GLY A 181 29.58 -4.04 8.00
C GLY A 181 29.71 -3.18 9.26
N ASP A 182 29.67 -1.85 9.12
CA ASP A 182 29.75 -0.92 10.24
C ASP A 182 28.77 0.27 10.14
N ALA A 183 28.68 1.01 11.24
CA ALA A 183 27.69 2.06 11.45
C ALA A 183 28.32 3.37 11.94
N TRP A 184 27.61 4.44 11.62
CA TRP A 184 27.80 5.78 12.17
C TRP A 184 26.48 6.23 12.79
N VAL A 185 26.53 6.83 13.97
CA VAL A 185 25.33 7.26 14.69
C VAL A 185 25.29 8.78 14.79
N TYR A 186 24.12 9.35 14.50
CA TYR A 186 23.90 10.79 14.46
C TYR A 186 22.72 11.20 15.33
N ASN A 187 22.76 12.45 15.78
CA ASN A 187 21.62 13.14 16.36
C ASN A 187 20.69 13.65 15.26
N GLY A 188 19.43 13.19 15.28
CA GLY A 188 18.42 13.64 14.32
C GLY A 188 18.13 15.14 14.38
N ASN A 189 18.24 15.80 15.54
CA ASN A 189 18.13 17.26 15.66
C ASN A 189 19.26 17.94 14.89
N ALA A 190 20.51 17.52 15.12
CA ALA A 190 21.67 18.08 14.43
C ALA A 190 21.60 17.86 12.90
N LEU A 191 21.08 16.72 12.45
CA LEU A 191 20.85 16.46 11.03
C LEU A 191 19.75 17.35 10.44
N ASN A 192 18.68 17.62 11.19
CA ASN A 192 17.61 18.53 10.79
C ASN A 192 18.07 19.98 10.73
N GLU A 193 18.77 20.47 11.75
CA GLU A 193 19.35 21.81 11.82
C GLU A 193 20.34 22.06 10.66
N ARG A 194 21.09 21.04 10.27
CA ARG A 194 21.95 21.09 9.09
C ARG A 194 21.17 21.36 7.79
N GLY A 195 19.88 21.03 7.73
CA GLY A 195 18.99 21.33 6.60
C GLY A 195 19.29 20.57 5.30
N LYS A 196 20.13 19.52 5.35
CA LYS A 196 20.56 18.76 4.16
C LYS A 196 20.05 17.32 4.21
N GLN A 197 19.26 16.96 3.20
CA GLN A 197 18.69 15.61 3.06
C GLN A 197 19.74 14.52 2.81
N ASN A 198 20.88 14.86 2.19
CA ASN A 198 21.95 13.90 1.90
C ASN A 198 23.07 14.01 2.93
N LEU A 199 23.56 12.88 3.41
CA LEU A 199 24.71 12.76 4.30
C LEU A 199 25.77 11.87 3.66
N SER A 200 26.93 12.45 3.37
CA SER A 200 28.08 11.69 2.86
C SER A 200 29.10 11.47 3.97
N VAL A 201 29.48 10.22 4.21
CA VAL A 201 30.46 9.80 5.20
C VAL A 201 31.74 9.39 4.51
N THR A 202 32.86 9.99 4.92
CA THR A 202 34.20 9.74 4.36
C THR A 202 35.19 9.50 5.50
N PRO A 203 35.36 8.24 5.97
CA PRO A 203 36.05 7.94 7.23
C PRO A 203 37.48 8.49 7.34
N ARG A 204 38.23 8.49 6.23
CA ARG A 204 39.65 8.89 6.20
C ARG A 204 39.87 10.39 5.96
N ARG A 205 38.80 11.18 5.74
CA ARG A 205 38.93 12.61 5.43
C ARG A 205 38.97 13.42 6.73
N LYS A 206 40.16 13.94 7.07
CA LYS A 206 40.35 14.91 8.15
C LYS A 206 39.36 16.08 7.98
N ASN A 207 38.73 16.50 9.06
CA ASN A 207 37.78 17.63 9.11
C ASN A 207 36.56 17.53 8.18
N CYS A 208 36.15 16.32 7.81
CA CYS A 208 34.85 16.15 7.17
C CYS A 208 33.75 16.58 8.16
N LYS A 209 33.09 17.72 7.90
CA LYS A 209 32.00 18.27 8.74
C LYS A 209 30.91 17.23 9.06
N ASN A 210 30.65 16.32 8.14
CA ASN A 210 29.70 15.24 8.36
C ASN A 210 30.25 14.20 9.34
N CYS A 211 31.55 13.89 9.28
CA CYS A 211 32.14 12.97 10.23
C CYS A 211 32.16 13.58 11.64
N THR A 212 32.44 14.89 11.78
CA THR A 212 32.45 15.57 13.08
C THR A 212 31.09 15.63 13.77
N LEU A 213 29.99 15.59 13.01
CA LEU A 213 28.61 15.54 13.55
C LEU A 213 28.22 14.18 14.14
N ALA A 214 28.97 13.12 13.82
CA ALA A 214 28.64 11.78 14.29
C ALA A 214 28.99 11.61 15.77
N LEU A 215 28.02 11.10 16.54
CA LEU A 215 28.17 10.77 17.96
C LEU A 215 29.06 9.54 18.16
N ALA A 216 28.99 8.59 17.23
CA ALA A 216 29.82 7.39 17.20
C ALA A 216 30.07 6.93 15.76
N ARG A 217 31.18 6.21 15.54
CA ARG A 217 31.72 5.94 14.20
C ARG A 217 32.36 4.56 14.16
N GLY A 218 32.25 3.89 13.01
CA GLY A 218 32.93 2.62 12.76
C GLY A 218 32.45 1.48 13.66
N LEU A 219 31.20 1.54 14.12
CA LEU A 219 30.63 0.53 15.02
C LEU A 219 30.20 -0.69 14.20
N ASN A 220 30.83 -1.84 14.39
CA ASN A 220 30.25 -3.10 13.91
C ASN A 220 28.94 -3.40 14.65
N LEU A 221 28.21 -4.46 14.27
CA LEU A 221 26.88 -4.72 14.82
C LEU A 221 26.89 -4.93 16.34
N ALA A 222 27.91 -5.60 16.89
CA ALA A 222 28.04 -5.83 18.32
C ALA A 222 28.32 -4.52 19.07
N ALA A 223 29.31 -3.75 18.61
CA ALA A 223 29.66 -2.45 19.18
C ALA A 223 28.51 -1.43 19.05
N LEU A 224 27.70 -1.52 17.99
CA LEU A 224 26.50 -0.69 17.83
C LEU A 224 25.45 -1.01 18.90
N VAL A 225 25.19 -2.29 19.16
CA VAL A 225 24.23 -2.70 20.20
C VAL A 225 24.72 -2.29 21.59
N GLU A 226 26.00 -2.49 21.89
CA GLU A 226 26.61 -2.06 23.15
C GLU A 226 26.47 -0.54 23.33
N TRP A 227 26.90 0.24 22.33
CA TRP A 227 26.77 1.70 22.36
C TRP A 227 25.31 2.13 22.52
N LEU A 228 24.36 1.55 21.77
CA LEU A 228 22.94 1.88 21.91
C LEU A 228 22.41 1.53 23.30
N SER A 229 22.87 0.45 23.92
CA SER A 229 22.50 0.04 25.28
C SER A 229 23.03 0.99 26.33
N GLU A 230 24.29 1.42 26.23
CA GLU A 230 24.85 2.44 27.13
C GLU A 230 24.07 3.75 27.03
N GLN A 231 23.76 4.18 25.80
CA GLN A 231 22.97 5.39 25.57
C GLN A 231 21.53 5.25 26.05
N ALA A 232 20.97 4.04 26.00
CA ALA A 232 19.66 3.71 26.55
C ALA A 232 19.65 3.80 28.08
N GLN A 233 20.68 3.27 28.73
CA GLN A 233 20.85 3.33 30.18
C GLN A 233 21.06 4.78 30.66
N ALA A 234 21.95 5.52 30.02
CA ALA A 234 22.21 6.92 30.35
C ALA A 234 20.94 7.78 30.22
N GLN A 235 20.13 7.52 29.17
CA GLN A 235 18.83 8.16 29.00
C GLN A 235 17.87 7.81 30.15
N ALA A 236 17.70 6.54 30.47
CA ALA A 236 16.79 6.11 31.54
C ALA A 236 17.20 6.71 32.90
N GLN A 237 18.51 6.79 33.17
CA GLN A 237 19.04 7.42 34.37
C GLN A 237 18.77 8.93 34.40
N ALA A 238 19.01 9.63 33.29
CA ALA A 238 18.72 11.06 33.19
C ALA A 238 17.22 11.34 33.42
N GLN A 239 16.32 10.50 32.88
CA GLN A 239 14.88 10.60 33.11
C GLN A 239 14.51 10.42 34.59
N ALA A 240 15.08 9.40 35.25
CA ALA A 240 14.85 9.15 36.67
C ALA A 240 15.34 10.31 37.56
N GLN A 241 16.36 11.06 37.11
CA GLN A 241 16.92 12.21 37.80
C GLN A 241 16.31 13.55 37.34
N ALA A 242 15.26 13.53 36.52
CA ALA A 242 14.64 14.73 35.92
C ALA A 242 15.63 15.64 35.16
N HIS A 243 16.73 15.08 34.67
CA HIS A 243 17.69 15.81 33.84
C HIS A 243 17.18 15.94 32.40
N PRO A 244 17.50 17.05 31.71
CA PRO A 244 17.21 17.20 30.29
C PRO A 244 17.76 16.03 29.50
N CYS A 245 16.86 15.29 28.89
CA CYS A 245 17.22 14.15 28.07
C CYS A 245 17.51 14.59 26.64
N LEU A 246 18.57 14.05 26.06
CA LEU A 246 18.93 14.36 24.68
C LEU A 246 17.91 13.80 23.67
N TRP A 247 17.18 12.76 24.06
CA TRP A 247 16.26 12.02 23.20
C TRP A 247 14.87 11.96 23.81
N THR A 248 13.85 11.91 22.97
CA THR A 248 12.46 11.73 23.40
C THR A 248 12.14 10.24 23.43
N THR A 249 11.70 9.73 24.58
CA THR A 249 11.11 8.40 24.67
C THR A 249 9.67 8.43 24.18
N VAL A 250 9.24 7.32 23.59
CA VAL A 250 7.88 7.17 23.04
C VAL A 250 7.26 5.87 23.55
N THR A 251 5.93 5.81 23.56
CA THR A 251 5.21 4.54 23.72
C THR A 251 5.31 3.71 22.44
N GLU A 252 5.17 2.39 22.53
CA GLU A 252 5.10 1.54 21.32
C GLU A 252 3.95 2.01 20.42
N HIS A 253 2.80 2.34 21.03
CA HIS A 253 1.64 2.83 20.31
C HIS A 253 1.97 4.12 19.53
N ALA A 254 2.55 5.14 20.17
CA ALA A 254 2.87 6.40 19.51
C ALA A 254 3.84 6.20 18.34
N ALA A 255 4.87 5.37 18.52
CA ALA A 255 5.84 5.09 17.47
C ALA A 255 5.24 4.37 16.25
N ARG A 256 4.33 3.41 16.46
CA ARG A 256 3.60 2.73 15.38
C ARG A 256 2.67 3.66 14.59
N HIS A 257 2.37 4.84 15.15
CA HIS A 257 1.51 5.86 14.57
C HIS A 257 2.26 7.09 14.06
N ASP A 258 3.58 7.17 14.26
CA ASP A 258 4.38 8.29 13.79
C ASP A 258 4.83 8.06 12.34
N PHE A 259 4.06 8.57 11.39
CA PHE A 259 4.34 8.49 9.96
C PHE A 259 4.75 9.84 9.39
N ALA A 260 5.64 9.83 8.39
CA ALA A 260 5.93 11.03 7.60
C ALA A 260 4.84 11.33 6.54
N SER A 261 3.98 10.35 6.22
CA SER A 261 2.95 10.42 5.18
C SER A 261 1.56 10.34 5.78
N GLU A 262 0.71 11.34 5.51
CA GLU A 262 -0.71 11.32 5.89
C GLU A 262 -1.44 10.09 5.35
N ALA A 263 -1.05 9.61 4.16
CA ALA A 263 -1.66 8.42 3.57
C ALA A 263 -1.36 7.16 4.38
N HIS A 264 -0.13 7.01 4.88
CA HIS A 264 0.23 5.89 5.76
C HIS A 264 -0.44 6.03 7.13
N ALA A 265 -0.51 7.25 7.69
CA ALA A 265 -1.23 7.50 8.94
C ALA A 265 -2.73 7.15 8.81
N LEU A 266 -3.36 7.49 7.69
CA LEU A 266 -4.77 7.17 7.43
C LEU A 266 -4.99 5.66 7.25
N GLU A 267 -4.07 4.96 6.60
CA GLU A 267 -4.11 3.50 6.45
C GLU A 267 -3.95 2.80 7.81
N MET A 268 -3.00 3.25 8.64
CA MET A 268 -2.81 2.74 10.00
C MET A 268 -4.05 2.94 10.87
N ARG A 269 -4.65 4.14 10.85
CA ARG A 269 -5.94 4.39 11.53
C ARG A 269 -7.03 3.41 11.07
N GLY A 270 -7.03 3.04 9.79
CA GLY A 270 -7.93 2.03 9.24
C GLY A 270 -7.67 0.63 9.79
N ILE A 271 -6.40 0.26 9.96
CA ILE A 271 -5.96 -0.99 10.59
C ILE A 271 -6.41 -1.04 12.06
N ASP A 272 -6.24 0.03 12.83
CA ASP A 272 -6.64 0.02 14.25
C ASP A 272 -8.15 -0.04 14.42
N ALA A 273 -8.90 0.73 13.62
CA ALA A 273 -10.36 0.65 13.60
C ALA A 273 -10.83 -0.77 13.23
N PHE A 274 -10.13 -1.43 12.30
CA PHE A 274 -10.42 -2.81 11.94
C PHE A 274 -10.16 -3.77 13.11
N LYS A 275 -8.99 -3.70 13.76
CA LYS A 275 -8.67 -4.52 14.93
C LYS A 275 -9.68 -4.33 16.06
N ALA A 276 -10.09 -3.10 16.31
CA ALA A 276 -11.11 -2.77 17.32
C ALA A 276 -12.50 -3.33 16.96
N SER A 277 -12.85 -3.35 15.67
CA SER A 277 -14.13 -3.91 15.20
C SER A 277 -14.16 -5.44 15.19
N PHE A 278 -12.98 -6.08 15.07
CA PHE A 278 -12.83 -7.54 14.97
C PHE A 278 -11.85 -8.09 16.02
N PRO A 279 -12.05 -7.83 17.33
CA PRO A 279 -11.04 -8.09 18.37
C PRO A 279 -10.83 -9.57 18.68
N LYS A 280 -11.67 -10.46 18.14
CA LYS A 280 -11.58 -11.92 18.35
C LYS A 280 -10.36 -12.56 17.67
N HIS A 281 -9.76 -11.88 16.70
CA HIS A 281 -8.61 -12.38 15.96
C HIS A 281 -7.30 -11.85 16.54
N ARG A 282 -6.23 -12.61 16.32
CA ARG A 282 -4.86 -12.16 16.62
C ARG A 282 -4.28 -11.49 15.39
N TYR A 283 -3.70 -10.31 15.58
CA TYR A 283 -3.14 -9.53 14.48
C TYR A 283 -1.66 -9.30 14.66
N ALA A 284 -0.89 -9.45 13.57
CA ALA A 284 0.54 -9.15 13.54
C ALA A 284 0.91 -8.44 12.24
N PHE A 285 1.93 -7.59 12.29
CA PHE A 285 2.52 -7.05 11.07
C PHE A 285 3.44 -8.10 10.43
N PRO A 286 3.51 -8.17 9.08
CA PRO A 286 4.40 -9.10 8.43
C PRO A 286 5.87 -8.75 8.69
N GLU A 287 6.72 -9.78 8.68
CA GLU A 287 8.17 -9.59 8.84
C GLU A 287 8.80 -8.90 7.63
N GLY A 288 8.27 -9.18 6.43
CA GLY A 288 8.73 -8.58 5.18
C GLY A 288 8.29 -7.12 5.03
N GLN A 289 9.17 -6.31 4.45
CA GLN A 289 8.89 -4.91 4.12
C GLN A 289 8.43 -4.75 2.67
N ASN A 290 7.53 -3.80 2.42
CA ASN A 290 6.92 -3.47 1.14
C ASN A 290 6.33 -4.69 0.43
N THR A 291 5.73 -5.61 1.21
CA THR A 291 5.03 -6.76 0.66
C THR A 291 3.65 -6.35 0.12
N HIS A 292 2.90 -7.30 -0.44
CA HIS A 292 1.49 -7.07 -0.77
C HIS A 292 0.56 -7.38 0.42
N VAL A 293 1.10 -7.38 1.64
CA VAL A 293 0.44 -7.74 2.88
C VAL A 293 0.75 -6.64 3.89
N ASP A 294 -0.28 -6.06 4.48
CA ASP A 294 -0.12 -5.02 5.50
C ASP A 294 -0.38 -5.60 6.90
N LEU A 295 -1.19 -6.67 6.99
CA LEU A 295 -1.54 -7.31 8.26
C LEU A 295 -1.72 -8.83 8.09
N LEU A 296 -1.28 -9.58 9.09
CA LEU A 296 -1.56 -11.00 9.26
C LEU A 296 -2.69 -11.17 10.28
N LYS A 297 -3.74 -11.90 9.90
CA LYS A 297 -4.83 -12.32 10.77
C LYS A 297 -4.64 -13.80 11.13
N ASP A 298 -4.64 -14.09 12.42
CA ASP A 298 -4.41 -15.41 13.02
C ASP A 298 -3.17 -16.11 12.45
N ALA A 299 -2.08 -15.34 12.34
CA ALA A 299 -0.75 -15.72 11.82
C ALA A 299 -0.68 -16.18 10.36
N THR A 300 -1.80 -16.53 9.73
CA THR A 300 -1.81 -17.24 8.44
C THR A 300 -2.51 -16.45 7.34
N THR A 301 -3.58 -15.72 7.66
CA THR A 301 -4.35 -15.01 6.65
C THR A 301 -3.70 -13.68 6.32
N ARG A 302 -3.25 -13.52 5.07
CA ARG A 302 -2.57 -12.32 4.60
C ARG A 302 -3.59 -11.28 4.13
N GLN A 303 -3.62 -10.13 4.79
CA GLN A 303 -4.55 -9.05 4.48
C GLN A 303 -3.82 -7.86 3.85
N GLN A 304 -4.35 -7.38 2.72
CA GLN A 304 -3.97 -6.10 2.13
C GLN A 304 -5.02 -5.06 2.48
N PHE A 305 -4.61 -3.95 3.07
CA PHE A 305 -5.43 -2.80 3.37
C PHE A 305 -5.43 -1.78 2.23
N LYS A 306 -6.59 -1.14 2.03
CA LYS A 306 -6.73 0.02 1.16
C LYS A 306 -7.73 1.01 1.73
N THR A 307 -7.37 2.29 1.69
CA THR A 307 -8.34 3.35 1.94
C THR A 307 -9.19 3.59 0.70
N ALA A 308 -10.51 3.49 0.86
CA ALA A 308 -11.52 3.84 -0.12
C ALA A 308 -11.98 5.29 0.05
N ARG A 309 -12.29 5.95 -1.06
CA ARG A 309 -12.79 7.33 -1.09
C ARG A 309 -14.14 7.36 -1.77
N ALA A 310 -15.00 8.31 -1.41
CA ALA A 310 -16.24 8.52 -2.14
C ALA A 310 -15.93 8.69 -3.64
N ALA A 311 -16.71 8.04 -4.50
CA ALA A 311 -16.49 8.17 -5.94
C ALA A 311 -16.86 9.60 -6.39
N SER A 312 -16.06 10.17 -7.30
CA SER A 312 -16.26 11.55 -7.74
C SER A 312 -17.54 11.72 -8.58
N ASN A 313 -18.02 12.97 -8.64
CA ASN A 313 -19.10 13.43 -9.53
C ASN A 313 -20.43 12.66 -9.36
N GLY A 314 -20.83 12.37 -8.11
CA GLY A 314 -22.08 11.67 -7.83
C GLY A 314 -22.12 10.23 -8.34
N THR A 315 -20.96 9.66 -8.68
CA THR A 315 -20.88 8.24 -9.03
C THR A 315 -21.23 7.41 -7.81
N ALA A 316 -22.06 6.39 -8.00
CA ALA A 316 -22.46 5.51 -6.90
C ALA A 316 -21.27 4.74 -6.30
N GLY A 317 -21.29 4.62 -4.96
CA GLY A 317 -20.34 3.86 -4.15
C GLY A 317 -19.04 4.60 -3.82
N PHE A 318 -18.06 3.81 -3.38
CA PHE A 318 -16.70 4.23 -3.07
C PHE A 318 -15.73 3.64 -4.10
N MET A 319 -14.54 4.21 -4.17
CA MET A 319 -13.46 3.74 -5.03
C MET A 319 -12.18 3.60 -4.22
N CYS A 320 -11.51 2.46 -4.36
CA CYS A 320 -10.16 2.28 -3.85
C CYS A 320 -9.21 1.91 -5.00
N SER A 321 -7.94 2.31 -4.84
CA SER A 321 -6.87 1.89 -5.74
C SER A 321 -6.51 0.45 -5.43
N LEU A 322 -6.46 -0.41 -6.46
CA LEU A 322 -6.13 -1.82 -6.34
C LEU A 322 -4.95 -2.13 -7.25
N CYS A 323 -3.81 -1.50 -6.96
CA CYS A 323 -2.62 -1.62 -7.77
C CYS A 323 -1.34 -1.70 -6.93
N THR A 324 -0.32 -2.31 -7.52
CA THR A 324 1.05 -2.35 -7.02
C THR A 324 1.98 -1.59 -7.96
N THR A 325 3.18 -1.24 -7.46
CA THR A 325 4.20 -0.56 -8.25
C THR A 325 4.93 -1.58 -9.12
N ALA A 326 4.95 -1.34 -10.43
CA ALA A 326 5.62 -2.17 -11.42
C ALA A 326 6.99 -1.59 -11.84
N GLY A 327 7.66 -0.87 -10.93
CA GLY A 327 8.91 -0.16 -11.20
C GLY A 327 8.70 1.17 -11.93
N ARG A 328 9.68 1.57 -12.75
CA ARG A 328 9.70 2.82 -13.52
C ARG A 328 10.01 2.57 -15.00
N ASP A 329 9.49 3.39 -15.91
CA ASP A 329 9.80 3.34 -17.33
C ASP A 329 11.14 4.01 -17.70
N GLU A 330 11.44 4.15 -18.99
CA GLU A 330 12.66 4.79 -19.50
C GLU A 330 12.83 6.23 -18.98
N ALA A 331 11.76 7.00 -18.95
CA ALA A 331 11.71 8.38 -18.45
C ALA A 331 11.67 8.49 -16.91
N GLY A 332 11.70 7.36 -16.19
CA GLY A 332 11.65 7.34 -14.72
C GLY A 332 10.24 7.46 -14.14
N LYS A 333 9.20 7.46 -14.97
CA LYS A 333 7.81 7.50 -14.52
C LYS A 333 7.43 6.17 -13.88
N GLN A 334 6.79 6.22 -12.72
CA GLN A 334 6.32 5.03 -12.02
C GLN A 334 5.25 4.30 -12.82
N LEU A 335 5.46 3.00 -12.97
CA LEU A 335 4.53 2.09 -13.62
C LEU A 335 3.62 1.46 -12.57
N ILE A 336 2.36 1.33 -12.92
CA ILE A 336 1.33 0.78 -12.04
C ILE A 336 0.78 -0.49 -12.69
N ASP A 337 0.71 -1.58 -11.93
CA ASP A 337 0.10 -2.84 -12.35
C ASP A 337 -1.00 -3.26 -11.37
N PRO A 338 -2.02 -4.02 -11.82
CA PRO A 338 -2.90 -4.73 -10.91
C PRO A 338 -2.11 -5.71 -10.03
N TYR A 339 -2.60 -5.98 -8.83
CA TYR A 339 -2.05 -7.01 -7.97
C TYR A 339 -2.08 -8.38 -8.66
N PRO A 340 -1.03 -9.21 -8.53
CA PRO A 340 -1.07 -10.59 -9.00
C PRO A 340 -2.02 -11.44 -8.15
N ALA A 341 -2.60 -12.48 -8.76
CA ALA A 341 -3.23 -13.57 -8.01
C ALA A 341 -2.24 -14.17 -6.99
N GLY A 342 -2.72 -14.52 -5.81
CA GLY A 342 -1.89 -15.02 -4.70
C GLY A 342 -1.08 -13.97 -3.94
N ALA A 343 -1.19 -12.68 -4.27
CA ALA A 343 -0.51 -11.60 -3.56
C ALA A 343 -0.86 -11.51 -2.07
N PHE A 344 -2.15 -11.73 -1.76
CA PHE A 344 -2.75 -11.71 -0.43
C PHE A 344 -3.99 -12.63 -0.46
N ASP A 345 -4.56 -12.91 0.71
CA ASP A 345 -5.72 -13.78 0.86
C ASP A 345 -7.03 -12.97 1.01
N GLU A 346 -6.96 -11.79 1.61
CA GLU A 346 -8.09 -10.87 1.78
C GLU A 346 -7.70 -9.42 1.46
N LEU A 347 -8.59 -8.70 0.78
CA LEU A 347 -8.56 -7.24 0.70
C LEU A 347 -9.47 -6.68 1.79
N VAL A 348 -8.91 -5.85 2.66
CA VAL A 348 -9.67 -5.02 3.60
C VAL A 348 -9.70 -3.59 3.07
N ALA A 349 -10.84 -3.17 2.52
CA ALA A 349 -11.02 -1.79 2.12
C ALA A 349 -11.76 -1.01 3.22
N VAL A 350 -11.23 0.14 3.61
CA VAL A 350 -11.83 1.01 4.64
C VAL A 350 -12.33 2.31 4.03
N ALA A 351 -13.59 2.67 4.28
CA ALA A 351 -14.11 4.01 4.01
C ALA A 351 -14.38 4.74 5.32
N TRP A 352 -14.07 6.03 5.34
CA TRP A 352 -14.40 6.91 6.47
C TRP A 352 -15.58 7.80 6.09
N VAL A 353 -16.67 7.72 6.84
CA VAL A 353 -17.88 8.52 6.67
C VAL A 353 -18.23 9.12 8.02
N GLU A 354 -18.26 10.45 8.11
CA GLU A 354 -18.61 11.17 9.36
C GLU A 354 -17.78 10.72 10.57
N GLY A 355 -16.50 10.40 10.35
CA GLY A 355 -15.59 9.93 11.40
C GLY A 355 -15.71 8.45 11.74
N LYS A 356 -16.74 7.75 11.25
CA LYS A 356 -16.90 6.29 11.43
C LYS A 356 -16.23 5.51 10.30
N ALA A 357 -15.55 4.43 10.67
CA ALA A 357 -14.93 3.51 9.72
C ALA A 357 -15.93 2.45 9.26
N TYR A 358 -15.86 2.09 7.98
CA TYR A 358 -16.68 1.04 7.37
C TYR A 358 -15.81 0.15 6.51
N PHE A 359 -16.06 -1.16 6.55
CA PHE A 359 -15.14 -2.14 5.98
C PHE A 359 -15.78 -2.97 4.86
N TRP A 360 -14.95 -3.33 3.88
CA TRP A 360 -15.21 -4.46 2.99
C TRP A 360 -14.11 -5.48 3.16
N ILE A 361 -14.47 -6.71 3.52
CA ILE A 361 -13.52 -7.82 3.69
C ILE A 361 -13.75 -8.80 2.54
N ILE A 362 -12.97 -8.65 1.48
CA ILE A 362 -13.19 -9.36 0.21
C ILE A 362 -12.11 -10.44 0.02
N PRO A 363 -12.49 -11.72 -0.08
CA PRO A 363 -11.53 -12.78 -0.41
C PRO A 363 -10.83 -12.54 -1.74
N ALA A 364 -9.53 -12.83 -1.83
CA ALA A 364 -8.74 -12.67 -3.05
C ALA A 364 -9.29 -13.52 -4.21
N ALA A 365 -9.79 -14.73 -3.91
CA ALA A 365 -10.44 -15.60 -4.90
C ALA A 365 -11.65 -14.91 -5.59
N GLU A 366 -12.39 -14.09 -4.84
CA GLU A 366 -13.54 -13.34 -5.37
C GLU A 366 -13.07 -12.16 -6.21
N LEU A 367 -12.00 -11.48 -5.82
CA LEU A 367 -11.37 -10.45 -6.65
C LEU A 367 -10.85 -11.04 -7.97
N GLU A 368 -10.24 -12.23 -7.94
CA GLU A 368 -9.76 -12.94 -9.12
C GLU A 368 -10.91 -13.39 -10.03
N ALA A 369 -11.93 -14.04 -9.48
CA ALA A 369 -13.12 -14.46 -10.24
C ALA A 369 -13.82 -13.26 -10.91
N ASN A 370 -13.77 -12.08 -10.29
CA ASN A 370 -14.32 -10.85 -10.84
C ASN A 370 -13.35 -10.05 -11.73
N GLY A 371 -12.13 -10.56 -11.96
CA GLY A 371 -11.13 -10.04 -12.88
C GLY A 371 -10.42 -8.78 -12.41
N TYR A 372 -10.29 -8.61 -11.09
CA TYR A 372 -9.55 -7.51 -10.48
C TYR A 372 -8.08 -7.87 -10.28
N LEU A 373 -7.78 -9.11 -9.90
CA LEU A 373 -6.40 -9.58 -9.82
C LEU A 373 -5.88 -10.00 -11.20
N ARG A 374 -4.56 -9.88 -11.38
CA ARG A 374 -3.86 -10.31 -12.59
C ARG A 374 -3.49 -11.78 -12.46
N SER A 375 -3.92 -12.57 -13.43
CA SER A 375 -3.55 -13.98 -13.59
C SER A 375 -3.10 -14.25 -15.02
N GLU A 376 -2.79 -15.51 -15.34
CA GLU A 376 -2.45 -15.92 -16.71
C GLU A 376 -3.60 -15.70 -17.69
N SER A 377 -4.84 -15.86 -17.22
CA SER A 377 -6.06 -15.73 -18.03
C SER A 377 -6.64 -14.32 -18.03
N GLN A 378 -6.26 -13.45 -17.09
CA GLN A 378 -6.88 -12.13 -16.91
C GLN A 378 -5.88 -11.00 -16.64
N PRO A 379 -6.02 -9.84 -17.32
CA PRO A 379 -5.11 -8.72 -17.14
C PRO A 379 -5.22 -8.02 -15.77
N GLY A 380 -6.30 -8.22 -15.02
CA GLY A 380 -6.60 -7.50 -13.78
C GLY A 380 -7.00 -6.03 -13.99
N LYS A 381 -7.40 -5.36 -12.91
CA LYS A 381 -7.83 -3.95 -12.85
C LYS A 381 -7.09 -3.22 -11.73
N THR A 382 -6.84 -1.93 -11.90
CA THR A 382 -6.08 -1.11 -10.94
C THR A 382 -6.95 -0.34 -9.96
N TYR A 383 -8.26 -0.52 -10.01
CA TYR A 383 -9.22 0.13 -9.11
C TYR A 383 -10.42 -0.80 -8.90
N LEU A 384 -11.05 -0.66 -7.74
CA LEU A 384 -12.25 -1.39 -7.35
C LEU A 384 -13.32 -0.38 -6.92
N LYS A 385 -14.55 -0.62 -7.37
CA LYS A 385 -15.72 0.09 -6.87
C LYS A 385 -16.38 -0.74 -5.77
N LEU A 386 -16.64 -0.08 -4.65
CA LEU A 386 -17.18 -0.67 -3.45
C LEU A 386 -18.59 -0.11 -3.23
N HIS A 387 -19.53 -1.01 -2.95
CA HIS A 387 -20.93 -0.65 -2.73
C HIS A 387 -21.37 -1.17 -1.36
N ALA A 388 -22.16 -0.36 -0.66
CA ALA A 388 -22.84 -0.71 0.58
C ALA A 388 -24.29 -0.21 0.47
N SER A 389 -25.22 -0.87 1.15
CA SER A 389 -26.63 -0.48 1.21
C SER A 389 -26.86 0.78 2.04
N GLU A 390 -26.03 1.00 3.06
CA GLU A 390 -26.28 1.98 4.12
C GLU A 390 -25.49 3.28 3.95
N ILE A 391 -24.38 3.25 3.21
CA ILE A 391 -23.48 4.40 3.06
C ILE A 391 -23.09 4.68 1.61
N GLY A 392 -22.75 5.93 1.35
CA GLY A 392 -22.35 6.41 0.03
C GLY A 392 -23.52 6.54 -0.96
N VAL A 393 -23.23 7.09 -2.13
CA VAL A 393 -24.24 7.29 -3.17
C VAL A 393 -24.73 5.94 -3.69
N GLN A 394 -26.04 5.71 -3.63
CA GLN A 394 -26.62 4.45 -4.07
C GLN A 394 -26.71 4.38 -5.60
N PRO A 395 -26.49 3.19 -6.20
CA PRO A 395 -26.69 3.00 -7.63
C PRO A 395 -28.11 3.34 -8.06
N ASN A 396 -28.26 4.15 -9.11
CA ASN A 396 -29.57 4.42 -9.68
C ASN A 396 -30.15 3.11 -10.28
N PRO A 397 -31.28 2.59 -9.76
CA PRO A 397 -31.87 1.33 -10.24
C PRO A 397 -32.38 1.42 -11.68
N HIS A 398 -32.64 2.64 -12.16
CA HIS A 398 -33.08 2.94 -13.52
C HIS A 398 -31.93 3.28 -14.47
N ALA A 399 -30.68 3.24 -14.01
CA ALA A 399 -29.54 3.47 -14.89
C ALA A 399 -29.51 2.43 -16.03
N ARG A 400 -29.29 2.92 -17.26
CA ARG A 400 -29.17 2.05 -18.45
C ARG A 400 -28.13 0.94 -18.27
N ASN A 401 -27.02 1.27 -17.60
CA ASN A 401 -26.01 0.31 -17.20
C ASN A 401 -26.12 0.14 -15.69
N LYS A 402 -26.65 -1.01 -15.25
CA LYS A 402 -26.69 -1.34 -13.83
C LYS A 402 -25.28 -1.42 -13.26
N ALA A 403 -25.07 -0.85 -12.07
CA ALA A 403 -23.81 -0.99 -11.36
C ALA A 403 -23.59 -2.45 -10.96
N ASP A 404 -22.33 -2.88 -10.99
CA ASP A 404 -21.93 -4.19 -10.48
C ASP A 404 -21.74 -4.09 -8.97
N THR A 405 -22.79 -4.40 -8.21
CA THR A 405 -22.85 -4.16 -6.77
C THR A 405 -22.40 -5.33 -5.93
N TRP A 406 -21.80 -6.38 -6.52
CA TRP A 406 -21.44 -7.62 -5.81
C TRP A 406 -20.62 -7.40 -4.53
N THR A 407 -19.86 -6.31 -4.42
CA THR A 407 -19.06 -5.98 -3.24
C THR A 407 -19.91 -5.74 -1.98
N HIS A 408 -21.20 -5.44 -2.10
CA HIS A 408 -22.08 -5.27 -0.94
C HIS A 408 -22.17 -6.52 -0.04
N LYS A 409 -21.97 -7.73 -0.60
CA LYS A 409 -22.01 -8.97 0.18
C LYS A 409 -20.87 -9.11 1.19
N TYR A 410 -19.83 -8.30 1.02
CA TYR A 410 -18.64 -8.24 1.87
C TYR A 410 -18.59 -6.99 2.73
N PHE A 411 -19.67 -6.20 2.74
CA PHE A 411 -19.75 -5.00 3.54
C PHE A 411 -19.97 -5.35 5.00
N HIS A 412 -19.18 -4.73 5.87
CA HIS A 412 -19.34 -4.78 7.31
C HIS A 412 -19.43 -3.34 7.82
N SER A 413 -20.56 -3.00 8.43
CA SER A 413 -20.63 -1.83 9.28
C SER A 413 -19.73 -2.11 10.49
N ALA A 414 -18.85 -1.16 10.83
CA ALA A 414 -18.20 -1.22 12.12
C ALA A 414 -19.27 -1.12 13.21
N ALA A 415 -19.11 -1.87 14.30
CA ALA A 415 -19.94 -1.72 15.49
C ALA A 415 -19.87 -0.26 15.97
#